data_AF-A0A2N3WDQ1-F1
#
_entry.id   AF-A0A2N3WDQ1-F1
#
_cell.length_a   1.000
_cell.length_b   1.000
_cell.length_c   1.000
_cell.angle_alpha   90.00
_cell.angle_beta   90.00
_cell.angle_gamma   90.00
#
_symmetry.space_group_name_H-M   'P 1'
#
loop_
_entity.id
_entity.type
_entity.pdbx_description
1 polymer ?
#
loop_
_entity_poly.entity_id
_entity_poly.type
_entity_poly.pdbx_seq_one_letter_code
_entity_poly.pdbx_strand_id
1 'polypeptide(L)'
;MDEEALTALAFGPDAGPLDPIPRDGSPRQRLLAAIVLGARGRYAAAADLLDPLRRDRDPLTASLAASTLASHRRQLGAHVLARKLDGEALLAVGLRGAGDHRTGVAGDGSRLSVGGWAAVGSGSLGVDPGRAGTGAGSAAAGSGSDGTAADSGRTGSRTDSPRPKPAASPGGSAANPDSLGVPAEDPHGLDLPGARADALLGLAADNLALGRISAARRLAVRAAQADRRWRATVRGGWVGAEIELADGQPEAAVAPARLAYETAVARNARRHIVKSGIVLGVALLAAGQEGARELVVAAAADAEKYELDSLNWVAARVAADLDHDRAEEYRFRSRQVLHAVLRHADPCVMRIAHESPWVPVGPG
;
A
#
# COMPACT_ATOMS: atom_id res chain seq x y z
N MET A 1 20.48 16.19 -3.17
CA MET A 1 20.20 14.96 -2.40
C MET A 1 20.52 13.78 -3.28
N ASP A 2 21.25 12.78 -2.77
CA ASP A 2 21.54 11.57 -3.51
C ASP A 2 20.34 10.61 -3.53
N GLU A 3 20.50 9.51 -4.27
CA GLU A 3 19.43 8.54 -4.48
C GLU A 3 19.17 7.66 -3.24
N GLU A 4 20.19 7.41 -2.42
CA GLU A 4 20.08 6.64 -1.18
C GLU A 4 19.22 7.39 -0.16
N ALA A 5 19.47 8.69 0.04
CA ALA A 5 18.67 9.54 0.90
C ALA A 5 17.21 9.65 0.42
N LEU A 6 16.98 9.78 -0.89
CA LEU A 6 15.62 9.78 -1.45
C LEU A 6 14.90 8.43 -1.26
N THR A 7 15.64 7.33 -1.36
CA THR A 7 15.13 5.97 -1.11
C THR A 7 14.73 5.82 0.36
N ALA A 8 15.57 6.31 1.28
CA ALA A 8 15.28 6.33 2.72
C ALA A 8 14.03 7.18 3.05
N LEU A 9 13.85 8.34 2.41
CA LEU A 9 12.65 9.16 2.57
C LEU A 9 11.38 8.48 2.01
N ALA A 10 11.50 7.72 0.92
CA ALA A 10 10.37 7.08 0.28
C ALA A 10 9.92 5.78 1.00
N PHE A 11 10.89 5.00 1.50
CA PHE A 11 10.66 3.62 1.97
C PHE A 11 11.25 3.30 3.36
N GLY A 12 12.00 4.22 3.97
CA GLY A 12 12.67 4.02 5.24
C GLY A 12 11.92 4.61 6.45
N PRO A 13 12.61 4.73 7.59
CA PRO A 13 12.03 5.22 8.84
C PRO A 13 11.89 6.75 8.90
N ASP A 14 12.65 7.46 8.05
CA ASP A 14 12.81 8.90 8.10
C ASP A 14 11.76 9.65 7.26
N ALA A 15 11.40 10.84 7.72
CA ALA A 15 10.59 11.81 6.97
C ALA A 15 11.26 13.19 6.92
N GLY A 16 12.58 13.21 6.79
CA GLY A 16 13.38 14.45 6.68
C GLY A 16 13.00 15.33 5.48
N PRO A 17 13.42 16.61 5.44
CA PRO A 17 13.00 17.55 4.39
C PRO A 17 13.46 17.11 3.00
N LEU A 18 12.61 17.33 1.99
CA LEU A 18 12.95 17.14 0.58
C LEU A 18 13.38 18.48 -0.04
N ASP A 19 14.63 18.87 0.19
CA ASP A 19 15.19 20.13 -0.32
C ASP A 19 16.67 19.95 -0.76
N PRO A 20 17.07 20.34 -2.00
CA PRO A 20 16.22 20.77 -3.10
C PRO A 20 15.49 19.62 -3.79
N ILE A 21 14.34 19.93 -4.40
CA ILE A 21 13.60 18.98 -5.26
C ILE A 21 14.44 18.74 -6.53
N PRO A 22 14.78 17.47 -6.86
CA PRO A 22 15.71 17.14 -7.94
C PRO A 22 15.05 17.20 -9.33
N ARG A 23 14.67 18.39 -9.80
CA ARG A 23 13.98 18.57 -11.09
C ARG A 23 14.79 18.09 -12.30
N ASP A 24 16.10 18.31 -12.24
CA ASP A 24 17.08 17.92 -13.28
C ASP A 24 17.86 16.64 -12.89
N GLY A 25 17.36 15.90 -11.88
CA GLY A 25 17.96 14.65 -11.45
C GLY A 25 17.67 13.47 -12.39
N SER A 26 18.26 12.32 -12.09
CA SER A 26 17.99 11.07 -12.80
C SER A 26 16.49 10.71 -12.76
N PRO A 27 15.99 9.90 -13.71
CA PRO A 27 14.63 9.39 -13.67
C PRO A 27 14.25 8.76 -12.32
N ARG A 28 15.16 8.00 -11.71
CA ARG A 28 14.95 7.36 -10.39
C ARG A 28 14.88 8.40 -9.26
N GLN A 29 15.77 9.40 -9.25
CA GLN A 29 15.71 10.49 -8.26
C GLN A 29 14.38 11.26 -8.35
N ARG A 30 13.93 11.59 -9.57
CA ARG A 30 12.65 12.28 -9.81
C ARG A 30 11.46 11.43 -9.39
N LEU A 31 11.47 10.13 -9.68
CA LEU A 31 10.43 9.19 -9.25
C LEU A 31 10.34 9.12 -7.72
N LEU A 32 11.46 8.92 -7.03
CA LEU A 32 11.51 8.86 -5.56
C LEU A 32 11.04 10.16 -4.92
N ALA A 33 11.51 11.31 -5.43
CA ALA A 33 11.05 12.61 -5.00
C ALA A 33 9.54 12.79 -5.19
N ALA A 34 8.98 12.31 -6.31
CA ALA A 34 7.54 12.36 -6.55
C ALA A 34 6.74 11.47 -5.57
N ILE A 35 7.26 10.31 -5.18
CA ILE A 35 6.66 9.44 -4.15
C ILE A 35 6.61 10.17 -2.79
N VAL A 36 7.71 10.85 -2.42
CA VAL A 36 7.80 11.63 -1.18
C VAL A 36 6.85 12.83 -1.22
N LEU A 37 6.82 13.60 -2.31
CA LEU A 37 5.91 14.72 -2.49
C LEU A 37 4.45 14.27 -2.43
N GLY A 38 4.10 13.16 -3.06
CA GLY A 38 2.76 12.58 -2.99
C GLY A 38 2.39 12.15 -1.57
N ALA A 39 3.32 11.59 -0.79
CA ALA A 39 3.09 11.25 0.60
C ALA A 39 2.76 12.49 1.46
N ARG A 40 3.37 13.63 1.14
CA ARG A 40 3.10 14.95 1.76
C ARG A 40 1.93 15.70 1.15
N GLY A 41 1.13 15.06 0.29
CA GLY A 41 -0.02 15.70 -0.37
C GLY A 41 0.34 16.79 -1.38
N ARG A 42 1.61 16.94 -1.77
CA ARG A 42 2.08 17.92 -2.77
C ARG A 42 1.92 17.38 -4.20
N TYR A 43 0.69 17.05 -4.57
CA TYR A 43 0.40 16.26 -5.77
C TYR A 43 0.72 16.95 -7.09
N ALA A 44 0.56 18.27 -7.21
CA ALA A 44 0.91 19.03 -8.40
C ALA A 44 2.43 18.99 -8.64
N ALA A 45 3.22 19.24 -7.59
CA ALA A 45 4.68 19.15 -7.68
C ALA A 45 5.16 17.72 -7.99
N ALA A 46 4.48 16.70 -7.45
CA ALA A 46 4.77 15.31 -7.81
C ALA A 46 4.42 15.02 -9.27
N ALA A 47 3.27 15.50 -9.77
CA ALA A 47 2.85 15.32 -11.16
C ALA A 47 3.84 15.98 -12.14
N ASP A 48 4.34 17.18 -11.84
CA ASP A 48 5.36 17.86 -12.65
C ASP A 48 6.63 17.01 -12.84
N LEU A 49 7.02 16.25 -11.81
CA LEU A 49 8.15 15.33 -11.91
C LEU A 49 7.81 14.08 -12.71
N LEU A 50 6.59 13.54 -12.56
CA LEU A 50 6.15 12.26 -13.16
C LEU A 50 5.75 12.38 -14.62
N ASP A 51 5.19 13.51 -15.06
CA ASP A 51 4.62 13.65 -16.40
C ASP A 51 5.63 13.46 -17.54
N PRO A 52 6.86 13.97 -17.44
CA PRO A 52 7.90 13.66 -18.42
C PRO A 52 8.35 12.19 -18.35
N LEU A 53 8.47 11.62 -17.15
CA LEU A 53 8.90 10.23 -16.96
C LEU A 53 7.89 9.21 -17.52
N ARG A 54 6.59 9.54 -17.48
CA ARG A 54 5.54 8.71 -18.07
C ARG A 54 5.69 8.55 -19.59
N ARG A 55 6.41 9.46 -20.25
CA ARG A 55 6.70 9.45 -21.69
C ARG A 55 8.14 9.02 -21.99
N ASP A 56 8.87 8.51 -21.00
CA ASP A 56 10.23 8.01 -21.18
C ASP A 56 10.25 6.81 -22.14
N ARG A 57 11.40 6.58 -22.79
CA ARG A 57 11.60 5.43 -23.67
C ARG A 57 11.84 4.13 -22.89
N ASP A 58 12.35 4.24 -21.67
CA ASP A 58 12.48 3.11 -20.76
C ASP A 58 11.09 2.68 -20.24
N PRO A 59 10.61 1.46 -20.58
CA PRO A 59 9.28 1.03 -20.18
C PRO A 59 9.12 0.87 -18.66
N LEU A 60 10.19 0.55 -17.94
CA LEU A 60 10.16 0.46 -16.48
C LEU A 60 9.88 1.84 -15.87
N THR A 61 10.66 2.85 -16.25
CA THR A 61 10.47 4.24 -15.82
C THR A 61 9.07 4.74 -16.15
N ALA A 62 8.60 4.52 -17.38
CA ALA A 62 7.26 4.93 -17.79
C ALA A 62 6.16 4.27 -16.94
N SER A 63 6.29 2.97 -16.65
CA SER A 63 5.35 2.23 -15.82
C SER A 63 5.33 2.71 -14.37
N LEU A 64 6.49 2.87 -13.74
CA LEU A 64 6.60 3.33 -12.36
C LEU A 64 6.06 4.75 -12.21
N ALA A 65 6.31 5.62 -13.20
CA ALA A 65 5.77 6.98 -13.20
C ALA A 65 4.24 6.99 -13.35
N ALA A 66 3.70 6.20 -14.28
CA ALA A 66 2.27 6.08 -14.52
C ALA A 66 1.53 5.54 -13.28
N SER A 67 2.01 4.47 -12.65
CA SER A 67 1.37 3.86 -11.47
C SER A 67 1.50 4.73 -10.22
N THR A 68 2.60 5.47 -10.07
CA THR A 68 2.76 6.45 -8.99
C THR A 68 1.76 7.60 -9.16
N LEU A 69 1.64 8.16 -10.37
CA LEU A 69 0.64 9.19 -10.66
C LEU A 69 -0.79 8.67 -10.44
N ALA A 70 -1.08 7.44 -10.88
CA ALA A 70 -2.37 6.79 -10.65
C ALA A 70 -2.70 6.73 -9.15
N SER A 71 -1.73 6.33 -8.33
CA SER A 71 -1.89 6.30 -6.87
C SER A 71 -2.22 7.68 -6.31
N HIS A 72 -1.65 8.76 -6.83
CA HIS A 72 -1.97 10.13 -6.39
C HIS A 72 -3.40 10.53 -6.79
N ARG A 73 -3.85 10.16 -8.00
CA ARG A 73 -5.23 10.40 -8.46
C ARG A 73 -6.24 9.67 -7.59
N ARG A 74 -5.94 8.43 -7.21
CA ARG A 74 -6.78 7.60 -6.35
C ARG A 74 -6.99 8.21 -4.96
N GLN A 75 -5.95 8.81 -4.38
CA GLN A 75 -6.05 9.45 -3.07
C GLN A 75 -7.02 10.63 -3.03
N LEU A 76 -7.35 11.20 -4.19
CA LEU A 76 -8.32 12.28 -4.34
C LEU A 76 -9.62 11.81 -5.01
N GLY A 77 -9.88 10.49 -4.98
CA GLY A 77 -11.11 9.89 -5.49
C GLY A 77 -11.21 9.81 -7.02
N ALA A 78 -10.17 10.17 -7.77
CA ALA A 78 -10.17 10.17 -9.24
C ALA A 78 -9.90 8.78 -9.83
N HIS A 79 -10.67 7.77 -9.41
CA HIS A 79 -10.48 6.35 -9.77
C HIS A 79 -10.54 6.07 -11.27
N VAL A 80 -11.39 6.78 -12.02
CA VAL A 80 -11.48 6.60 -13.49
C VAL A 80 -10.19 7.06 -14.18
N LEU A 81 -9.56 8.14 -13.69
CA LEU A 81 -8.28 8.61 -14.22
C LEU A 81 -7.13 7.70 -13.78
N ALA A 82 -7.12 7.30 -12.50
CA ALA A 82 -6.14 6.36 -11.96
C ALA A 82 -6.14 5.05 -12.76
N ARG A 83 -7.32 4.50 -13.08
CA ARG A 83 -7.44 3.24 -13.84
C ARG A 83 -6.83 3.33 -15.23
N LYS A 84 -6.95 4.48 -15.90
CA LYS A 84 -6.32 4.70 -17.21
C LYS A 84 -4.80 4.67 -17.08
N LEU A 85 -4.26 5.39 -16.10
CA LEU A 85 -2.83 5.46 -15.82
C LEU A 85 -2.24 4.08 -15.42
N ASP A 86 -2.92 3.31 -14.56
CA ASP A 86 -2.44 1.96 -14.22
C ASP A 86 -2.56 0.98 -15.42
N GLY A 87 -3.51 1.21 -16.32
CA GLY A 87 -3.59 0.51 -17.60
C GLY A 87 -2.39 0.82 -18.50
N GLU A 88 -2.00 2.09 -18.62
CA GLU A 88 -0.78 2.50 -19.31
C GLU A 88 0.48 1.90 -18.67
N ALA A 89 0.55 1.89 -17.33
CA ALA A 89 1.66 1.30 -16.59
C ALA A 89 1.81 -0.19 -16.93
N LEU A 90 0.71 -0.95 -16.89
CA LEU A 90 0.72 -2.37 -17.22
C LEU A 90 1.08 -2.64 -18.69
N LEU A 91 0.68 -1.76 -19.62
CA LEU A 91 1.05 -1.86 -21.02
C LEU A 91 2.55 -1.63 -21.23
N ALA A 92 3.15 -0.69 -20.50
CA ALA A 92 4.58 -0.37 -20.62
C ALA A 92 5.47 -1.56 -20.21
N VAL A 93 5.19 -2.23 -19.08
CA VAL A 93 5.95 -3.43 -18.66
C VAL A 93 5.41 -4.74 -19.23
N GLY A 94 4.39 -4.65 -20.09
CA GLY A 94 3.84 -5.74 -20.90
C GLY A 94 2.92 -6.71 -20.16
N LEU A 95 1.91 -7.19 -20.88
CA LEU A 95 1.13 -8.38 -20.54
C LEU A 95 1.91 -9.67 -20.89
N ARG A 96 3.20 -9.78 -20.56
CA ARG A 96 3.93 -11.03 -20.84
C ARG A 96 3.49 -12.11 -19.85
N GLY A 97 2.51 -12.90 -20.28
CA GLY A 97 1.95 -14.04 -19.55
C GLY A 97 0.87 -14.84 -20.29
N ALA A 98 0.60 -14.58 -21.57
CA ALA A 98 -0.38 -15.36 -22.34
C ALA A 98 0.12 -15.83 -23.72
N GLY A 99 1.41 -15.66 -24.04
CA GLY A 99 1.95 -15.93 -25.39
C GLY A 99 3.14 -16.90 -25.48
N ASP A 100 3.96 -17.04 -24.43
CA ASP A 100 5.25 -17.75 -24.51
C ASP A 100 5.21 -19.21 -24.03
N HIS A 101 4.03 -19.86 -24.11
CA HIS A 101 3.92 -21.33 -24.08
C HIS A 101 3.41 -21.86 -25.43
N ARG A 102 3.97 -21.35 -26.52
CA ARG A 102 4.08 -22.11 -27.76
C ARG A 102 5.53 -22.54 -27.94
N THR A 103 5.95 -23.46 -27.10
CA THR A 103 6.96 -24.44 -27.52
C THR A 103 6.41 -25.16 -28.74
N GLY A 104 7.24 -25.26 -29.77
CA GLY A 104 6.87 -25.84 -31.05
C GLY A 104 6.37 -27.27 -30.87
N VAL A 105 5.11 -27.49 -31.25
CA VAL A 105 4.65 -28.78 -31.76
C VAL A 105 3.94 -28.46 -33.07
N ALA A 106 4.59 -28.81 -34.18
CA ALA A 106 3.94 -28.97 -35.46
C ALA A 106 2.98 -30.16 -35.33
N GLY A 107 1.71 -29.99 -35.66
CA GLY A 107 0.78 -31.12 -35.63
C GLY A 107 -0.69 -30.75 -35.71
N ASP A 108 -1.15 -30.62 -36.96
CA ASP A 108 -2.48 -31.01 -37.44
C ASP A 108 -3.74 -30.23 -37.02
N GLY A 109 -4.59 -30.03 -38.02
CA GLY A 109 -5.74 -29.16 -38.03
C GLY A 109 -6.94 -29.71 -37.29
N SER A 110 -7.66 -28.82 -36.63
CA SER A 110 -9.12 -28.83 -36.70
C SER A 110 -9.64 -27.43 -36.34
N ARG A 111 -10.32 -26.84 -37.33
CA ARG A 111 -11.15 -25.65 -37.15
C ARG A 111 -12.35 -26.06 -36.31
N LEU A 112 -12.53 -25.43 -35.15
CA LEU A 112 -13.84 -25.35 -34.51
C LEU A 112 -14.18 -23.89 -34.22
N SER A 113 -15.21 -23.48 -34.95
CA SER A 113 -16.01 -22.27 -34.78
C SER A 113 -16.81 -22.36 -33.48
N VAL A 114 -16.74 -21.30 -32.66
CA VAL A 114 -17.81 -20.89 -31.73
C VAL A 114 -17.67 -19.35 -31.68
N GLY A 115 -18.58 -18.56 -32.24
CA GLY A 115 -19.99 -18.50 -31.87
C GLY A 115 -20.15 -17.38 -30.85
N GLY A 116 -20.35 -16.15 -31.31
CA GLY A 116 -20.65 -15.01 -30.43
C GLY A 116 -22.08 -15.09 -29.90
N TRP A 117 -22.29 -14.51 -28.71
CA TRP A 117 -23.53 -13.88 -28.20
C TRP A 117 -23.04 -12.75 -27.28
N ALA A 118 -23.33 -11.47 -27.53
CA ALA A 118 -24.63 -10.77 -27.55
C ALA A 118 -25.28 -10.68 -26.15
N ALA A 119 -25.62 -9.44 -25.84
CA ALA A 119 -26.10 -8.87 -24.59
C ALA A 119 -27.42 -9.47 -24.05
N VAL A 120 -27.53 -9.45 -22.72
CA VAL A 120 -28.74 -9.37 -21.89
C VAL A 120 -28.25 -8.81 -20.55
N GLY A 121 -28.84 -7.82 -19.90
CA GLY A 121 -30.18 -7.24 -19.94
C GLY A 121 -30.52 -6.93 -18.49
N SER A 122 -30.66 -5.64 -18.16
CA SER A 122 -30.91 -5.11 -16.81
C SER A 122 -32.14 -5.75 -16.13
N GLY A 123 -32.03 -6.01 -14.83
CA GLY A 123 -33.14 -6.40 -13.97
C GLY A 123 -32.91 -5.89 -12.54
N SER A 124 -33.65 -4.84 -12.18
CA SER A 124 -33.77 -4.26 -10.84
C SER A 124 -34.71 -5.12 -10.00
N LEU A 125 -34.32 -5.46 -8.76
CA LEU A 125 -35.26 -5.76 -7.67
C LEU A 125 -34.62 -5.35 -6.33
N GLY A 126 -35.20 -4.36 -5.68
CA GLY A 126 -34.93 -4.03 -4.28
C GLY A 126 -35.92 -4.74 -3.36
N VAL A 127 -35.48 -5.07 -2.15
CA VAL A 127 -36.33 -5.27 -0.95
C VAL A 127 -35.47 -5.03 0.29
N ASP A 128 -36.03 -4.28 1.23
CA ASP A 128 -35.71 -4.20 2.67
C ASP A 128 -37.09 -4.04 3.39
N PRO A 129 -37.28 -4.18 4.72
CA PRO A 129 -36.44 -4.78 5.77
C PRO A 129 -37.21 -5.69 6.79
N GLY A 130 -36.46 -6.35 7.70
CA GLY A 130 -36.83 -6.53 9.12
C GLY A 130 -37.25 -7.92 9.63
N ARG A 131 -36.55 -8.47 10.66
CA ARG A 131 -36.98 -8.51 12.10
C ARG A 131 -36.15 -9.51 12.94
N ALA A 132 -36.05 -9.20 14.23
CA ALA A 132 -35.21 -9.72 15.30
C ALA A 132 -35.65 -11.03 16.02
N GLY A 133 -34.75 -11.55 16.87
CA GLY A 133 -34.99 -12.40 18.06
C GLY A 133 -33.63 -12.90 18.63
N THR A 134 -33.08 -12.42 19.75
CA THR A 134 -33.35 -12.62 21.21
C THR A 134 -33.09 -14.03 21.78
N GLY A 135 -32.24 -14.09 22.82
CA GLY A 135 -32.08 -15.18 23.82
C GLY A 135 -30.61 -15.40 24.19
N ALA A 136 -30.05 -14.79 25.26
CA ALA A 136 -30.04 -15.25 26.67
C ALA A 136 -29.39 -16.64 26.85
N GLY A 137 -28.45 -16.94 27.76
CA GLY A 137 -27.85 -16.29 28.93
C GLY A 137 -27.06 -17.36 29.75
N SER A 138 -26.48 -16.95 30.89
CA SER A 138 -25.73 -17.72 31.92
C SER A 138 -24.19 -17.77 31.73
N ALA A 139 -23.31 -17.09 32.50
CA ALA A 139 -23.16 -16.82 33.94
C ALA A 139 -22.38 -17.89 34.74
N ALA A 140 -21.64 -17.38 35.74
CA ALA A 140 -20.77 -17.98 36.77
C ALA A 140 -19.27 -18.10 36.40
N ALA A 141 -18.27 -17.44 37.01
CA ALA A 141 -17.96 -16.95 38.37
C ALA A 141 -16.90 -17.81 39.10
N GLY A 142 -15.91 -17.11 39.67
CA GLY A 142 -15.01 -17.57 40.76
C GLY A 142 -13.59 -17.93 40.30
N SER A 143 -12.48 -17.67 41.00
CA SER A 143 -12.07 -16.77 42.10
C SER A 143 -10.75 -17.33 42.63
N GLY A 144 -9.77 -16.46 42.94
CA GLY A 144 -8.62 -16.74 43.84
C GLY A 144 -7.50 -17.61 43.25
N SER A 145 -6.23 -17.50 43.68
CA SER A 145 -5.61 -16.73 44.76
C SER A 145 -4.09 -16.81 44.64
N ASP A 146 -3.42 -15.92 45.37
CA ASP A 146 -1.99 -15.66 45.49
C ASP A 146 -1.04 -16.83 45.84
N GLY A 147 0.22 -16.67 45.39
CA GLY A 147 1.37 -16.51 46.28
C GLY A 147 2.07 -17.76 46.84
N THR A 148 3.38 -17.87 46.61
CA THR A 148 4.43 -17.91 47.65
C THR A 148 5.83 -18.02 47.06
N ALA A 149 6.81 -17.54 47.85
CA ALA A 149 8.18 -17.20 47.51
C ALA A 149 9.21 -18.17 48.14
N ALA A 150 10.48 -17.83 47.90
CA ALA A 150 11.73 -18.27 48.56
C ALA A 150 12.29 -19.61 48.04
N ASP A 151 13.60 -19.88 48.01
CA ASP A 151 14.73 -19.26 48.72
C ASP A 151 16.06 -19.59 48.00
N SER A 152 17.04 -18.78 48.35
CA SER A 152 18.49 -18.71 48.13
C SER A 152 19.35 -19.96 47.85
N GLY A 153 20.47 -19.67 47.17
CA GLY A 153 21.66 -20.54 47.10
C GLY A 153 22.84 -19.84 46.42
N ARG A 154 23.75 -19.28 47.22
CA ARG A 154 24.95 -18.52 46.82
C ARG A 154 26.17 -19.44 46.67
N THR A 155 27.24 -18.90 46.04
CA THR A 155 28.66 -19.32 45.97
C THR A 155 29.02 -20.07 44.67
N GLY A 156 30.13 -19.86 43.95
CA GLY A 156 31.33 -19.02 44.10
C GLY A 156 32.40 -19.46 43.08
N SER A 157 33.40 -18.61 42.83
CA SER A 157 34.60 -18.75 41.96
C SER A 157 34.37 -18.62 40.44
N ARG A 158 34.94 -17.67 39.66
CA ARG A 158 36.31 -17.12 39.47
C ARG A 158 37.34 -18.14 38.99
N THR A 159 37.64 -18.06 37.68
CA THR A 159 38.92 -18.09 36.92
C THR A 159 38.53 -18.34 35.45
N ASP A 160 39.23 -18.01 34.36
CA ASP A 160 40.36 -17.16 34.02
C ASP A 160 40.21 -16.94 32.50
N SER A 161 40.50 -15.74 31.98
CA SER A 161 40.73 -15.56 30.54
C SER A 161 42.14 -16.02 30.18
N PRO A 162 42.37 -16.41 28.92
CA PRO A 162 43.34 -15.62 28.14
C PRO A 162 43.01 -15.49 26.65
N ARG A 163 43.28 -14.30 26.10
CA ARG A 163 43.49 -14.03 24.66
C ARG A 163 44.99 -13.83 24.44
N PRO A 164 45.59 -14.31 23.33
CA PRO A 164 46.19 -13.38 22.35
C PRO A 164 46.16 -13.93 20.89
N LYS A 165 45.82 -13.17 19.82
CA LYS A 165 46.59 -12.24 18.95
C LYS A 165 46.66 -12.76 17.47
N PRO A 166 47.00 -11.91 16.46
CA PRO A 166 46.32 -11.87 15.16
C PRO A 166 47.15 -12.26 13.92
N ALA A 167 46.48 -12.19 12.75
CA ALA A 167 46.94 -11.86 11.37
C ALA A 167 46.98 -13.00 10.33
N ALA A 168 46.24 -12.82 9.22
CA ALA A 168 46.77 -12.71 7.84
C ALA A 168 45.64 -12.71 6.78
N SER A 169 45.59 -11.67 5.94
CA SER A 169 45.19 -11.76 4.53
C SER A 169 46.46 -12.01 3.71
N PRO A 170 46.44 -12.74 2.58
CA PRO A 170 46.11 -12.10 1.30
C PRO A 170 45.43 -13.01 0.26
N GLY A 171 44.80 -12.42 -0.75
CA GLY A 171 44.35 -13.15 -1.93
C GLY A 171 43.34 -12.38 -2.76
N GLY A 172 43.83 -11.46 -3.60
CA GLY A 172 43.01 -10.84 -4.63
C GLY A 172 42.51 -11.89 -5.61
N SER A 173 41.20 -12.09 -5.65
CA SER A 173 40.55 -12.82 -6.72
C SER A 173 40.30 -11.83 -7.86
N ALA A 174 40.96 -12.07 -8.99
CA ALA A 174 40.78 -11.34 -10.22
C ALA A 174 39.30 -11.35 -10.63
N ALA A 175 38.77 -10.16 -10.92
CA ALA A 175 37.42 -9.99 -11.44
C ALA A 175 37.28 -10.79 -12.75
N ASN A 176 36.31 -11.69 -12.77
CA ASN A 176 35.93 -12.44 -13.96
C ASN A 176 35.06 -11.51 -14.84
N PRO A 177 35.52 -11.11 -16.05
CA PRO A 177 34.82 -10.09 -16.84
C PRO A 177 33.56 -10.60 -17.57
N ASP A 178 33.18 -11.88 -17.41
CA ASP A 178 32.07 -12.50 -18.14
C ASP A 178 30.82 -12.83 -17.29
N SER A 179 30.63 -12.14 -16.17
CA SER A 179 29.31 -12.11 -15.55
C SER A 179 28.46 -11.07 -16.28
N LEU A 180 27.72 -11.49 -17.31
CA LEU A 180 26.57 -10.72 -17.81
C LEU A 180 25.60 -10.56 -16.63
N GLY A 181 25.83 -9.52 -15.83
CA GLY A 181 25.20 -9.32 -14.54
C GLY A 181 23.71 -9.26 -14.74
N VAL A 182 23.00 -10.26 -14.22
CA VAL A 182 21.57 -10.12 -13.95
C VAL A 182 21.44 -8.84 -13.15
N PRO A 183 20.67 -7.82 -13.60
CA PRO A 183 20.50 -6.59 -12.85
C PRO A 183 20.11 -6.96 -11.43
N ALA A 184 20.85 -6.47 -10.45
CA ALA A 184 20.55 -6.73 -9.05
C ALA A 184 19.10 -6.32 -8.78
N GLU A 185 18.30 -7.24 -8.23
CA GLU A 185 16.90 -6.97 -7.91
C GLU A 185 16.78 -5.74 -7.03
N ASP A 186 15.84 -4.84 -7.36
CA ASP A 186 15.61 -3.68 -6.51
C ASP A 186 14.91 -4.14 -5.22
N PRO A 187 15.47 -3.86 -4.02
CA PRO A 187 14.94 -4.37 -2.76
C PRO A 187 13.57 -3.80 -2.40
N HIS A 188 13.15 -2.71 -3.05
CA HIS A 188 11.84 -2.10 -2.93
C HIS A 188 10.93 -2.47 -4.10
N GLY A 189 11.35 -3.33 -5.02
CA GLY A 189 10.57 -3.73 -6.19
C GLY A 189 10.35 -2.57 -7.17
N LEU A 190 11.35 -1.71 -7.35
CA LEU A 190 11.37 -0.70 -8.43
C LEU A 190 12.01 -1.26 -9.72
N ASP A 191 11.72 -2.53 -10.02
CA ASP A 191 12.11 -3.26 -11.22
C ASP A 191 10.88 -3.83 -11.94
N LEU A 192 11.07 -4.56 -13.04
CA LEU A 192 9.96 -5.02 -13.89
C LEU A 192 8.89 -5.84 -13.16
N PRO A 193 9.23 -6.86 -12.33
CA PRO A 193 8.22 -7.60 -11.57
C PRO A 193 7.43 -6.72 -10.61
N GLY A 194 8.10 -5.83 -9.88
CA GLY A 194 7.45 -4.94 -8.92
C GLY A 194 6.59 -3.85 -9.58
N ALA A 195 7.05 -3.29 -10.70
CA ALA A 195 6.27 -2.35 -11.52
C ALA A 195 4.98 -3.00 -12.07
N ARG A 196 5.07 -4.27 -12.49
CA ARG A 196 3.90 -5.05 -12.93
C ARG A 196 2.92 -5.29 -11.78
N ALA A 197 3.43 -5.66 -10.61
CA ALA A 197 2.60 -5.85 -9.42
C ALA A 197 1.90 -4.55 -9.00
N ASP A 198 2.59 -3.41 -9.04
CA ASP A 198 2.00 -2.10 -8.73
C ASP A 198 0.84 -1.74 -9.67
N ALA A 199 1.04 -1.91 -10.98
CA ALA A 199 0.01 -1.61 -11.97
C ALA A 199 -1.22 -2.52 -11.78
N LEU A 200 -1.01 -3.81 -11.51
CA LEU A 200 -2.10 -4.76 -11.24
C LEU A 200 -2.85 -4.43 -9.93
N LEU A 201 -2.15 -4.04 -8.87
CA LEU A 201 -2.76 -3.61 -7.61
C LEU A 201 -3.51 -2.29 -7.76
N GLY A 202 -2.99 -1.35 -8.55
CA GLY A 202 -3.66 -0.11 -8.88
C GLY A 202 -4.97 -0.34 -9.65
N LEU A 203 -4.91 -1.17 -10.70
CA LEU A 203 -6.10 -1.62 -11.41
C LEU A 203 -7.10 -2.34 -10.51
N ALA A 204 -6.63 -3.15 -9.55
CA ALA A 204 -7.49 -3.83 -8.60
C ALA A 204 -8.24 -2.82 -7.72
N ALA A 205 -7.52 -1.86 -7.13
CA ALA A 205 -8.09 -0.81 -6.29
C ALA A 205 -9.11 0.06 -7.04
N ASP A 206 -8.86 0.42 -8.30
CA ASP A 206 -9.83 1.21 -9.06
C ASP A 206 -11.03 0.41 -9.54
N ASN A 207 -10.87 -0.89 -9.85
CA ASN A 207 -12.02 -1.74 -10.13
C ASN A 207 -12.88 -1.92 -8.87
N LEU A 208 -12.27 -2.05 -7.70
CA LEU A 208 -12.96 -2.11 -6.43
C LEU A 208 -13.80 -0.84 -6.19
N ALA A 209 -13.19 0.34 -6.30
CA ALA A 209 -13.88 1.62 -6.13
C ALA A 209 -15.02 1.86 -7.14
N LEU A 210 -15.00 1.15 -8.27
CA LEU A 210 -16.05 1.17 -9.30
C LEU A 210 -17.07 0.02 -9.15
N GLY A 211 -17.08 -0.68 -8.01
CA GLY A 211 -18.03 -1.75 -7.69
C GLY A 211 -17.73 -3.09 -8.37
N ARG A 212 -16.55 -3.28 -8.97
CA ARG A 212 -16.17 -4.48 -9.74
C ARG A 212 -15.32 -5.43 -8.91
N ILE A 213 -15.89 -5.92 -7.81
CA ILE A 213 -15.21 -6.73 -6.78
C ILE A 213 -14.51 -7.95 -7.39
N SER A 214 -15.19 -8.74 -8.23
CA SER A 214 -14.57 -9.95 -8.83
C SER A 214 -13.39 -9.64 -9.74
N ALA A 215 -13.41 -8.49 -10.43
CA ALA A 215 -12.28 -8.06 -11.26
C ALA A 215 -11.10 -7.63 -10.37
N ALA A 216 -11.37 -6.88 -9.30
CA ALA A 216 -10.38 -6.50 -8.31
C ALA A 216 -9.67 -7.72 -7.70
N ARG A 217 -10.44 -8.74 -7.27
CA ARG A 217 -9.92 -10.00 -6.71
C ARG A 217 -8.98 -10.73 -7.67
N ARG A 218 -9.36 -10.89 -8.94
CA ARG A 218 -8.51 -11.53 -9.96
C ARG A 218 -7.22 -10.74 -10.22
N LEU A 219 -7.28 -9.42 -10.22
CA LEU A 219 -6.11 -8.55 -10.42
C LEU A 219 -5.15 -8.62 -9.22
N ALA A 220 -5.68 -8.64 -7.99
CA ALA A 220 -4.88 -8.80 -6.78
C ALA A 220 -4.12 -10.15 -6.76
N VAL A 221 -4.77 -11.25 -7.17
CA VAL A 221 -4.10 -12.56 -7.32
C VAL A 221 -2.96 -12.49 -8.34
N ARG A 222 -3.18 -11.86 -9.50
CA ARG A 222 -2.14 -11.70 -10.52
C ARG A 222 -0.98 -10.83 -10.04
N ALA A 223 -1.26 -9.81 -9.21
CA ALA A 223 -0.20 -8.99 -8.64
C ALA A 223 0.69 -9.80 -7.69
N ALA A 224 0.11 -10.64 -6.84
CA ALA A 224 0.86 -11.52 -5.94
C ALA A 224 1.67 -12.61 -6.68
N GLN A 225 1.28 -12.94 -7.92
CA GLN A 225 2.07 -13.80 -8.81
C GLN A 225 3.21 -13.05 -9.50
N ALA A 226 3.06 -11.74 -9.71
CA ALA A 226 4.07 -10.90 -10.35
C ALA A 226 5.21 -10.52 -9.38
N ASP A 227 4.89 -10.22 -8.11
CA ASP A 227 5.90 -9.90 -7.09
C ASP A 227 5.37 -10.25 -5.68
N ARG A 228 6.27 -10.77 -4.83
CA ARG A 228 6.01 -11.15 -3.44
C ARG A 228 6.92 -10.45 -2.44
N ARG A 229 7.77 -9.53 -2.91
CA ARG A 229 8.63 -8.71 -2.05
C ARG A 229 7.77 -7.78 -1.20
N TRP A 230 8.40 -7.22 -0.18
CA TRP A 230 7.71 -6.56 0.93
C TRP A 230 6.71 -5.49 0.47
N ARG A 231 7.06 -4.65 -0.53
CA ARG A 231 6.19 -3.55 -0.98
C ARG A 231 4.93 -4.06 -1.70
N ALA A 232 5.08 -5.08 -2.55
CA ALA A 232 3.97 -5.74 -3.22
C ALA A 232 3.06 -6.46 -2.20
N THR A 233 3.65 -7.13 -1.20
CA THR A 233 2.91 -7.78 -0.10
C THR A 233 2.12 -6.77 0.73
N VAL A 234 2.72 -5.64 1.11
CA VAL A 234 2.04 -4.58 1.86
C VAL A 234 0.87 -3.99 1.07
N ARG A 235 1.10 -3.59 -0.18
CA ARG A 235 0.05 -3.02 -1.04
C ARG A 235 -1.05 -4.05 -1.38
N GLY A 236 -0.67 -5.30 -1.56
CA GLY A 236 -1.58 -6.43 -1.75
C GLY A 236 -2.46 -6.67 -0.54
N GLY A 237 -1.92 -6.55 0.67
CA GLY A 237 -2.69 -6.65 1.91
C GLY A 237 -3.71 -5.51 2.05
N TRP A 238 -3.36 -4.28 1.64
CA TRP A 238 -4.31 -3.17 1.62
C TRP A 238 -5.49 -3.44 0.69
N VAL A 239 -5.19 -3.77 -0.58
CA VAL A 239 -6.23 -4.05 -1.58
C VAL A 239 -7.04 -5.28 -1.21
N GLY A 240 -6.40 -6.33 -0.68
CA GLY A 240 -7.09 -7.54 -0.21
C GLY A 240 -8.07 -7.24 0.92
N ALA A 241 -7.66 -6.47 1.92
CA ALA A 241 -8.54 -6.06 3.02
C ALA A 241 -9.73 -5.22 2.51
N GLU A 242 -9.47 -4.24 1.65
CA GLU A 242 -10.54 -3.42 1.05
C GLU A 242 -11.52 -4.26 0.21
N ILE A 243 -11.03 -5.28 -0.51
CA ILE A 243 -11.88 -6.23 -1.25
C ILE A 243 -12.80 -6.98 -0.29
N GLU A 244 -12.28 -7.58 0.78
CA GLU A 244 -13.12 -8.35 1.72
C GLU A 244 -14.13 -7.46 2.45
N LEU A 245 -13.74 -6.24 2.83
CA LEU A 245 -14.67 -5.26 3.43
C LEU A 245 -15.81 -4.92 2.47
N ALA A 246 -15.52 -4.68 1.19
CA ALA A 246 -16.54 -4.39 0.19
C ALA A 246 -17.43 -5.60 -0.13
N ASP A 247 -16.92 -6.82 0.05
CA ASP A 247 -17.65 -8.09 -0.14
C ASP A 247 -18.47 -8.47 1.12
N GLY A 248 -18.47 -7.63 2.16
CA GLY A 248 -19.19 -7.86 3.41
C GLY A 248 -18.56 -8.93 4.31
N GLN A 249 -17.25 -9.16 4.20
CA GLN A 249 -16.49 -10.17 4.95
C GLN A 249 -15.44 -9.52 5.85
N PRO A 250 -15.83 -8.77 6.90
CA PRO A 250 -14.89 -7.98 7.68
C PRO A 250 -13.85 -8.83 8.43
N GLU A 251 -14.20 -10.02 8.92
CA GLU A 251 -13.24 -10.93 9.57
C GLU A 251 -12.15 -11.39 8.59
N ALA A 252 -12.51 -11.63 7.32
CA ALA A 252 -11.56 -12.02 6.28
C ALA A 252 -10.60 -10.86 5.90
N ALA A 253 -10.99 -9.61 6.14
CA ALA A 253 -10.15 -8.44 5.89
C ALA A 253 -8.97 -8.30 6.87
N VAL A 254 -9.08 -8.86 8.08
CA VAL A 254 -8.08 -8.68 9.15
C VAL A 254 -6.74 -9.32 8.79
N ALA A 255 -6.74 -10.55 8.29
CA ALA A 255 -5.51 -11.28 7.97
C ALA A 255 -4.61 -10.56 6.93
N PRO A 256 -5.11 -10.14 5.74
CA PRO A 256 -4.29 -9.38 4.79
C PRO A 256 -3.87 -8.01 5.32
N ALA A 257 -4.73 -7.30 6.06
CA ALA A 257 -4.37 -6.02 6.66
C ALA A 257 -3.26 -6.16 7.71
N ARG A 258 -3.32 -7.20 8.54
CA ARG A 258 -2.33 -7.51 9.57
C ARG A 258 -0.98 -7.87 8.96
N LEU A 259 -0.98 -8.71 7.93
CA LEU A 259 0.23 -9.04 7.18
C LEU A 259 0.90 -7.78 6.59
N ALA A 260 0.11 -6.86 6.03
CA ALA A 260 0.63 -5.59 5.53
C ALA A 260 1.27 -4.74 6.65
N TYR A 261 0.60 -4.63 7.80
CA TYR A 261 1.13 -3.87 8.93
C TYR A 261 2.42 -4.47 9.48
N GLU A 262 2.44 -5.78 9.77
CA GLU A 262 3.62 -6.47 10.28
C GLU A 262 4.80 -6.42 9.31
N THR A 263 4.53 -6.57 8.01
CA THR A 263 5.57 -6.45 6.96
C THR A 263 6.13 -5.04 6.91
N ALA A 264 5.29 -4.01 7.00
CA ALA A 264 5.74 -2.61 6.98
C ALA A 264 6.57 -2.27 8.23
N VAL A 265 6.18 -2.78 9.41
CA VAL A 265 6.92 -2.63 10.67
C VAL A 265 8.28 -3.33 10.57
N ALA A 266 8.33 -4.58 10.10
CA ALA A 266 9.58 -5.31 9.93
C ALA A 266 10.57 -4.64 8.98
N ARG A 267 10.07 -3.82 8.04
CA ARG A 267 10.87 -3.03 7.10
C ARG A 267 11.19 -1.62 7.57
N ASN A 268 10.71 -1.22 8.76
CA ASN A 268 10.83 0.16 9.26
C ASN A 268 10.37 1.21 8.24
N ALA A 269 9.35 0.89 7.43
CA ALA A 269 8.90 1.75 6.34
C ALA A 269 7.79 2.70 6.82
N ARG A 270 8.16 3.87 7.36
CA ARG A 270 7.27 4.75 8.15
C ARG A 270 5.92 5.02 7.49
N ARG A 271 5.93 5.47 6.23
CA ARG A 271 4.71 5.74 5.46
C ARG A 271 3.82 4.50 5.31
N HIS A 272 4.42 3.34 5.09
CA HIS A 272 3.71 2.08 4.92
C HIS A 272 3.14 1.59 6.25
N ILE A 273 3.84 1.81 7.36
CA ILE A 273 3.34 1.52 8.72
C ILE A 273 2.08 2.34 8.98
N VAL A 274 2.11 3.66 8.75
CA VAL A 274 0.95 4.54 8.94
C VAL A 274 -0.24 4.10 8.09
N LYS A 275 -0.05 3.93 6.77
CA LYS A 275 -1.15 3.49 5.89
C LYS A 275 -1.70 2.11 6.30
N SER A 276 -0.82 1.16 6.63
CA SER A 276 -1.24 -0.18 7.07
C SER A 276 -1.96 -0.16 8.41
N GLY A 277 -1.56 0.73 9.33
CA GLY A 277 -2.22 0.91 10.63
C GLY A 277 -3.65 1.41 10.46
N ILE A 278 -3.87 2.36 9.55
CA ILE A 278 -5.23 2.83 9.19
C ILE A 278 -6.06 1.66 8.64
N VAL A 279 -5.53 0.90 7.66
CA VAL A 279 -6.26 -0.20 7.02
C VAL A 279 -6.57 -1.32 8.02
N LEU A 280 -5.60 -1.72 8.84
CA LEU A 280 -5.82 -2.73 9.88
C LEU A 280 -6.81 -2.24 10.94
N GLY A 281 -6.73 -0.97 11.35
CA GLY A 281 -7.69 -0.39 12.28
C GLY A 281 -9.13 -0.42 11.77
N VAL A 282 -9.34 -0.08 10.49
CA VAL A 282 -10.65 -0.20 9.83
C VAL A 282 -11.12 -1.65 9.76
N ALA A 283 -10.23 -2.59 9.42
CA ALA A 283 -10.58 -4.01 9.37
C ALA A 283 -10.95 -4.57 10.76
N LEU A 284 -10.21 -4.20 11.80
CA LEU A 284 -10.50 -4.59 13.19
C LEU A 284 -11.84 -4.02 13.66
N LEU A 285 -12.10 -2.73 13.41
CA LEU A 285 -13.36 -2.09 13.73
C LEU A 285 -14.54 -2.82 13.07
N ALA A 286 -14.43 -3.07 11.76
CA ALA A 286 -15.49 -3.73 10.99
C ALA A 286 -15.73 -5.17 11.45
N ALA A 287 -14.68 -5.87 11.90
CA ALA A 287 -14.75 -7.23 12.43
C ALA A 287 -15.13 -7.30 13.91
N GLY A 288 -15.40 -6.15 14.57
CA GLY A 288 -15.70 -6.09 15.99
C GLY A 288 -14.54 -6.54 16.90
N GLN A 289 -13.31 -6.43 16.43
CA GLN A 289 -12.10 -6.80 17.18
C GLN A 289 -11.50 -5.58 17.90
N GLU A 290 -10.88 -5.84 19.06
CA GLU A 290 -10.20 -4.81 19.85
C GLU A 290 -8.94 -4.26 19.16
N GLY A 291 -8.44 -3.12 19.65
CA GLY A 291 -7.19 -2.51 19.18
C GLY A 291 -7.33 -1.54 18.00
N ALA A 292 -8.54 -1.40 17.43
CA ALA A 292 -8.79 -0.50 16.30
C ALA A 292 -8.51 0.97 16.66
N ARG A 293 -9.00 1.43 17.82
CA ARG A 293 -8.85 2.82 18.27
C ARG A 293 -7.38 3.17 18.51
N GLU A 294 -6.67 2.35 19.27
CA GLU A 294 -5.26 2.56 19.62
C GLU A 294 -4.40 2.67 18.36
N LEU A 295 -4.64 1.76 17.40
CA LEU A 295 -3.88 1.70 16.16
C LEU A 295 -4.12 2.91 15.25
N VAL A 296 -5.39 3.33 15.08
CA VAL A 296 -5.71 4.48 14.22
C VAL A 296 -5.27 5.80 14.85
N VAL A 297 -5.43 5.96 16.16
CA VAL A 297 -4.95 7.16 16.88
C VAL A 297 -3.43 7.27 16.79
N ALA A 298 -2.70 6.17 16.97
CA ALA A 298 -1.25 6.15 16.77
C ALA A 298 -0.86 6.48 15.32
N ALA A 299 -1.59 5.93 14.33
CA ALA A 299 -1.34 6.23 12.93
C ALA A 299 -1.63 7.70 12.58
N ALA A 300 -2.67 8.32 13.16
CA ALA A 300 -2.97 9.74 12.98
C ALA A 300 -1.86 10.63 13.56
N ALA A 301 -1.40 10.33 14.79
CA ALA A 301 -0.31 11.04 15.43
C ALA A 301 1.02 10.92 14.64
N ASP A 302 1.34 9.72 14.14
CA ASP A 302 2.51 9.51 13.29
C ASP A 302 2.35 10.23 11.94
N ALA A 303 1.17 10.19 11.31
CA ALA A 303 0.93 10.89 10.06
C ALA A 303 1.15 12.40 10.19
N GLU A 304 0.73 12.98 11.31
CA GLU A 304 0.98 14.39 11.62
C GLU A 304 2.46 14.66 11.90
N LYS A 305 3.09 13.88 12.79
CA LYS A 305 4.50 14.04 13.17
C LYS A 305 5.45 14.01 11.97
N TYR A 306 5.15 13.17 10.99
CA TYR A 306 6.00 12.95 9.81
C TYR A 306 5.49 13.68 8.56
N GLU A 307 4.53 14.61 8.71
CA GLU A 307 3.97 15.42 7.61
C GLU A 307 3.44 14.57 6.44
N LEU A 308 2.88 13.41 6.74
CA LEU A 308 2.26 12.51 5.76
C LEU A 308 0.83 12.97 5.48
N ASP A 309 0.68 14.19 4.98
CA ASP A 309 -0.62 14.84 4.82
C ASP A 309 -1.60 14.04 3.97
N SER A 310 -1.11 13.26 2.98
CA SER A 310 -1.95 12.34 2.20
C SER A 310 -2.65 11.26 3.01
N LEU A 311 -2.11 10.94 4.20
CA LEU A 311 -2.64 9.94 5.13
C LEU A 311 -3.25 10.60 6.37
N ASN A 312 -2.77 11.77 6.79
CA ASN A 312 -3.22 12.46 8.00
C ASN A 312 -4.72 12.76 7.95
N TRP A 313 -5.22 13.35 6.86
CA TRP A 313 -6.65 13.65 6.76
C TRP A 313 -7.53 12.39 6.82
N VAL A 314 -7.05 11.27 6.25
CA VAL A 314 -7.73 9.97 6.27
C VAL A 314 -7.71 9.39 7.68
N ALA A 315 -6.54 9.36 8.32
CA ALA A 315 -6.36 8.85 9.66
C ALA A 315 -7.21 9.61 10.67
N ALA A 316 -7.20 10.95 10.60
CA ALA A 316 -8.07 11.79 11.41
C ALA A 316 -9.56 11.50 11.14
N ARG A 317 -9.96 11.32 9.88
CA ARG A 317 -11.36 11.01 9.56
C ARG A 317 -11.82 9.69 10.19
N VAL A 318 -10.98 8.65 10.14
CA VAL A 318 -11.27 7.34 10.74
C VAL A 318 -11.18 7.42 12.27
N ALA A 319 -10.22 8.17 12.83
CA ALA A 319 -10.11 8.39 14.27
C ALA A 319 -11.37 9.04 14.85
N ALA A 320 -12.00 9.95 14.11
CA ALA A 320 -13.26 10.57 14.53
C ALA A 320 -14.43 9.58 14.70
N ASP A 321 -14.39 8.44 13.98
CA ASP A 321 -15.40 7.39 14.10
C ASP A 321 -15.10 6.41 15.24
N LEU A 322 -13.85 6.38 15.74
CA LEU A 322 -13.36 5.47 16.78
C LEU A 322 -13.21 6.12 18.16
N ASP A 323 -12.93 7.42 18.22
CA ASP A 323 -12.62 8.17 19.43
C ASP A 323 -13.62 9.32 19.61
N HIS A 324 -14.80 8.96 20.11
CA HIS A 324 -15.95 9.87 20.19
C HIS A 324 -15.69 11.11 21.05
N ASP A 325 -14.86 10.99 22.09
CA ASP A 325 -14.50 12.10 22.99
C ASP A 325 -13.74 13.23 22.26
N ARG A 326 -13.01 12.89 21.19
CA ARG A 326 -12.22 13.82 20.38
C ARG A 326 -12.70 13.91 18.93
N ALA A 327 -13.90 13.43 18.64
CA ALA A 327 -14.40 13.32 17.27
C ALA A 327 -14.42 14.65 16.52
N GLU A 328 -14.82 15.74 17.19
CA GLU A 328 -14.84 17.08 16.58
C GLU A 328 -13.45 17.61 16.23
N GLU A 329 -12.47 17.37 17.12
CA GLU A 329 -11.07 17.73 16.89
C GLU A 329 -10.52 17.01 15.66
N TYR A 330 -10.76 15.70 15.56
CA TYR A 330 -10.34 14.90 14.42
C TYR A 330 -11.05 15.30 13.12
N ARG A 331 -12.36 15.58 13.15
CA ARG A 331 -13.09 16.08 11.95
C ARG A 331 -12.57 17.43 11.50
N PHE A 332 -12.29 18.34 12.43
CA PHE A 332 -11.69 19.63 12.13
C PHE A 332 -10.31 19.45 11.48
N ARG A 333 -9.44 18.63 12.10
CA ARG A 333 -8.09 18.36 11.58
C ARG A 333 -8.13 17.72 10.19
N SER A 334 -9.02 16.74 9.98
CA SER A 334 -9.23 16.09 8.69
C SER A 334 -9.59 17.11 7.60
N ARG A 335 -10.57 17.99 7.84
CA ARG A 335 -10.96 19.05 6.90
C ARG A 335 -9.82 20.03 6.62
N GLN A 336 -9.09 20.45 7.66
CA GLN A 336 -7.97 21.39 7.53
C GLN A 336 -6.85 20.82 6.64
N VAL A 337 -6.43 19.58 6.90
CA VAL A 337 -5.37 18.92 6.13
C VAL A 337 -5.85 18.63 4.71
N LEU A 338 -7.08 18.12 4.54
CA LEU A 338 -7.65 17.88 3.21
C LEU A 338 -7.71 19.16 2.37
N HIS A 339 -8.12 20.29 2.96
CA HIS A 339 -8.09 21.59 2.29
C HIS A 339 -6.67 21.96 1.83
N ALA A 340 -5.66 21.77 2.68
CA ALA A 340 -4.27 22.04 2.31
C ALA A 340 -3.76 21.11 1.19
N VAL A 341 -4.13 19.82 1.22
CA VAL A 341 -3.80 18.84 0.18
C VAL A 341 -4.43 19.23 -1.15
N LEU A 342 -5.72 19.62 -1.16
CA LEU A 342 -6.44 20.02 -2.38
C LEU A 342 -5.85 21.28 -3.02
N ARG A 343 -5.35 22.24 -2.23
CA ARG A 343 -4.63 23.42 -2.76
C ARG A 343 -3.33 23.05 -3.48
N HIS A 344 -2.77 21.88 -3.18
CA HIS A 344 -1.57 21.36 -3.84
C HIS A 344 -1.89 20.30 -4.89
N ALA A 345 -3.15 20.10 -5.27
CA ALA A 345 -3.55 19.27 -6.40
C ALA A 345 -3.68 20.11 -7.68
N ASP A 346 -3.65 19.47 -8.85
CA ASP A 346 -3.99 20.16 -10.10
C ASP A 346 -5.51 20.45 -10.17
N PRO A 347 -5.93 21.49 -10.93
CA PRO A 347 -7.33 21.92 -10.97
C PRO A 347 -8.32 20.84 -11.45
N CYS A 348 -7.88 19.93 -12.31
CA CYS A 348 -8.74 18.86 -12.83
C CYS A 348 -9.07 17.87 -11.71
N VAL A 349 -8.06 17.43 -10.96
CA VAL A 349 -8.27 16.50 -9.84
C VAL A 349 -8.98 17.15 -8.67
N MET A 350 -8.72 18.44 -8.41
CA MET A 350 -9.47 19.19 -7.40
C MET A 350 -10.98 19.18 -7.71
N ARG A 351 -11.38 19.41 -8.96
CA ARG A 351 -12.79 19.35 -9.37
C ARG A 351 -13.39 17.96 -9.13
N ILE A 352 -12.67 16.90 -9.52
CA ILE A 352 -13.12 15.52 -9.30
C ILE A 352 -13.26 15.22 -7.81
N ALA A 353 -12.31 15.66 -6.98
CA ALA A 353 -12.37 15.47 -5.54
C ALA A 353 -13.62 16.13 -4.93
N HIS A 354 -14.06 17.28 -5.46
CA HIS A 354 -15.27 17.95 -4.98
C HIS A 354 -16.57 17.18 -5.28
N GLU A 355 -16.58 16.38 -6.34
CA GLU A 355 -17.73 15.58 -6.77
C GLU A 355 -17.61 14.11 -6.31
N SER A 356 -16.49 13.74 -5.70
CA SER A 356 -16.17 12.36 -5.37
C SER A 356 -16.86 11.92 -4.07
N PRO A 357 -17.56 10.78 -4.06
CA PRO A 357 -18.09 10.20 -2.82
C PRO A 357 -16.98 9.74 -1.86
N TRP A 358 -15.74 9.63 -2.35
CA TRP A 358 -14.58 9.17 -1.58
C TRP A 358 -13.86 10.30 -0.84
N VAL A 359 -14.21 11.57 -1.10
CA VAL A 359 -13.53 12.73 -0.52
C VAL A 359 -14.56 13.64 0.16
N PRO A 360 -14.53 13.77 1.49
CA PRO A 360 -15.52 14.54 2.24
C PRO A 360 -15.21 16.05 2.18
N VAL A 361 -15.39 16.67 1.01
CA VAL A 361 -15.16 18.11 0.77
C VAL A 361 -16.32 19.01 1.22
N GLY A 362 -17.50 18.44 1.48
CA GLY A 362 -18.69 19.18 1.86
C GLY A 362 -18.79 19.45 3.38
N PRO A 363 -19.71 20.33 3.82
CA PRO A 363 -20.06 20.43 5.23
C PRO A 363 -20.76 19.14 5.67
N GLY A 364 -19.98 18.19 6.19
CA GLY A 364 -20.45 16.99 6.87
C GLY A 364 -20.74 17.23 8.34
#